data_AF-A0A243PD61-F1
#
_entry.id   AF-A0A243PD61-F1
#
_cell.length_a   1.000
_cell.length_b   1.000
_cell.length_c   1.000
_cell.angle_alpha   90.00
_cell.angle_beta   90.00
_cell.angle_gamma   90.00
#
_symmetry.space_group_name_H-M   'P 1'
#
loop_
_entity.id
_entity.type
_entity.pdbx_description
1 polymer ?
#
loop_
_entity_poly.entity_id
_entity_poly.type
_entity_poly.pdbx_seq_one_letter_code
_entity_poly.pdbx_strand_id
1 'polypeptide(L)' 'MRNLLAFSDLKAKDIPFTRQHVARLIKQGRFPAPIKLGVGTNRWIASEIDDWLDQRKAARDEALASRPGNP' A
#
# COMPACT_ATOMS: atom_id res chain seq x y z
N MET A 1 12.87 -15.38 -3.12
CA MET A 1 11.77 -16.16 -2.48
C MET A 1 10.49 -15.35 -2.58
N ARG A 2 9.35 -15.95 -2.95
CA ARG A 2 8.09 -15.22 -3.15
C ARG A 2 7.35 -15.12 -1.83
N ASN A 3 7.32 -13.93 -1.24
CA ASN A 3 6.63 -13.68 0.04
C ASN A 3 5.29 -12.98 -0.23
N LEU A 4 4.19 -13.62 0.13
CA LEU A 4 2.83 -13.18 -0.18
C LEU A 4 2.11 -12.78 1.12
N LEU A 5 1.82 -11.49 1.24
CA LEU A 5 1.17 -10.89 2.41
C LEU A 5 -0.35 -11.10 2.34
N ALA A 6 -0.95 -11.53 3.43
CA ALA A 6 -2.40 -11.49 3.62
C ALA A 6 -2.82 -10.07 4.01
N PHE A 7 -4.13 -9.87 4.08
CA PHE A 7 -4.68 -8.65 4.65
C PHE A 7 -4.24 -8.45 6.10
N SER A 8 -4.08 -9.52 6.89
CA SER A 8 -3.58 -9.45 8.27
C SER A 8 -2.13 -8.94 8.34
N ASP A 9 -1.30 -9.26 7.34
CA ASP A 9 0.09 -8.82 7.29
C ASP A 9 0.22 -7.32 6.95
N LEU A 10 -0.76 -6.73 6.25
CA LEU A 10 -0.82 -5.29 6.02
C LEU A 10 -0.83 -4.53 7.35
N LYS A 11 -1.61 -5.02 8.32
CA LYS A 11 -1.66 -4.44 9.66
C LYS A 11 -0.30 -4.53 10.37
N ALA A 12 0.45 -5.62 10.17
CA ALA A 12 1.79 -5.78 10.74
C ALA A 12 2.84 -4.86 10.09
N LYS A 13 2.59 -4.39 8.86
CA LYS A 13 3.42 -3.42 8.13
C LYS A 13 3.04 -1.96 8.41
N ASP A 14 2.35 -1.69 9.52
CA ASP A 14 1.87 -0.35 9.90
C ASP A 14 0.85 0.25 8.91
N ILE A 15 0.11 -0.62 8.22
CA ILE A 15 -0.97 -0.22 7.31
C ILE A 15 -2.31 -0.56 7.98
N PRO A 16 -2.87 0.32 8.84
CA PRO A 16 -4.12 0.09 9.56
C PRO A 16 -5.37 0.34 8.69
N PHE A 17 -5.33 -0.04 7.40
CA PHE A 17 -6.46 0.14 6.50
C PHE A 17 -7.48 -0.98 6.65
N THR A 18 -8.76 -0.63 6.57
CA THR A 18 -9.86 -1.59 6.48
C THR A 18 -9.95 -2.19 5.07
N ARG A 19 -10.55 -3.38 4.93
CA ARG A 19 -10.73 -4.05 3.63
C ARG A 19 -11.43 -3.15 2.61
N GLN A 20 -12.40 -2.36 3.07
CA GLN A 20 -13.12 -1.36 2.27
C GLN A 20 -12.19 -0.24 1.78
N HIS A 21 -11.33 0.28 2.66
CA HIS A 21 -10.37 1.32 2.31
C HIS A 21 -9.33 0.79 1.31
N VAL A 22 -8.79 -0.41 1.53
CA VAL A 22 -7.88 -1.07 0.60
C VAL A 22 -8.55 -1.28 -0.76
N ALA A 23 -9.79 -1.79 -0.80
CA ALA A 23 -10.54 -1.94 -2.05
C ALA A 23 -10.76 -0.61 -2.78
N ARG A 24 -11.05 0.47 -2.04
CA ARG A 24 -11.17 1.82 -2.61
C ARG A 24 -9.84 2.32 -3.18
N LEU A 25 -8.73 2.12 -2.47
CA LEU A 25 -7.42 2.53 -2.96
C LEU A 25 -7.00 1.74 -4.20
N ILE A 26 -7.26 0.42 -4.23
CA ILE A 26 -7.04 -0.42 -5.42
C ILE A 26 -7.86 0.12 -6.59
N LYS A 27 -9.14 0.45 -6.37
CA LYS A 27 -10.00 1.06 -7.39
C LYS A 27 -9.49 2.42 -7.88
N GLN A 28 -8.81 3.17 -7.01
CA GLN A 28 -8.17 4.44 -7.34
C GLN A 28 -6.78 4.28 -7.98
N GLY A 29 -6.27 3.05 -8.15
CA GLY A 29 -4.90 2.80 -8.61
C GLY A 29 -3.83 3.26 -7.62
N ARG A 30 -4.20 3.50 -6.36
CA ARG A 30 -3.32 4.03 -5.30
C ARG A 30 -2.82 2.95 -4.35
N PHE A 31 -3.12 1.67 -4.61
CA PHE A 31 -2.65 0.55 -3.80
C PHE A 31 -2.42 -0.67 -4.69
N PRO A 32 -1.42 -1.52 -4.39
CA PRO A 32 -1.11 -2.68 -5.21
C PRO A 32 -2.30 -3.63 -5.35
N ALA A 33 -2.49 -4.17 -6.55
CA ALA A 33 -3.59 -5.07 -6.84
C ALA A 33 -3.37 -6.41 -6.12
N PRO A 34 -4.37 -6.96 -5.43
CA PRO A 34 -4.25 -8.26 -4.80
C PRO A 34 -4.25 -9.38 -5.85
N ILE A 35 -3.34 -10.32 -5.68
CA ILE A 35 -3.32 -11.61 -6.37
C ILE A 35 -4.40 -12.50 -5.76
N LYS A 36 -5.30 -13.00 -6.62
CA LYS A 36 -6.28 -14.02 -6.25
C LYS A 36 -5.61 -15.40 -6.32
N LEU A 37 -5.36 -16.01 -5.17
CA LEU A 37 -4.84 -17.39 -5.08
C LEU A 37 -5.96 -18.44 -4.96
N GLY A 38 -7.18 -18.01 -4.66
CA GLY A 38 -8.34 -18.88 -4.54
C GLY A 38 -9.61 -18.12 -4.15
N VAL A 39 -10.68 -18.86 -3.87
CA VAL A 39 -11.98 -18.28 -3.45
C VAL A 39 -11.78 -17.52 -2.14
N GLY A 40 -11.93 -16.19 -2.17
CA GLY A 40 -11.75 -15.32 -1.00
C GLY A 40 -10.31 -15.11 -0.54
N THR A 41 -9.30 -15.66 -1.24
CA THR A 41 -7.89 -15.54 -0.86
C THR A 41 -7.20 -14.48 -1.71
N ASN A 42 -7.25 -13.24 -1.24
CA ASN A 42 -6.51 -12.11 -1.78
C ASN A 42 -5.17 -12.00 -1.06
N ARG A 43 -4.06 -12.03 -1.81
CA ARG A 43 -2.71 -11.76 -1.28
C ARG A 43 -1.99 -10.69 -2.07
N TRP A 44 -1.09 -9.99 -1.40
CA TRP A 44 -0.24 -8.98 -1.99
C TRP A 44 1.20 -9.48 -2.04
N ILE A 45 1.98 -9.03 -3.01
CA ILE A 45 3.41 -9.31 -3.03
C ILE A 45 4.07 -8.41 -1.98
N ALA A 46 4.87 -8.99 -1.09
CA ALA A 46 5.56 -8.21 -0.05
C ALA A 46 6.43 -7.10 -0.65
N SER A 47 7.14 -7.40 -1.74
CA SER A 47 7.97 -6.42 -2.46
C SER A 47 7.15 -5.26 -3.04
N GLU A 48 5.95 -5.50 -3.58
CA GLU A 48 5.11 -4.41 -4.10
C GLU A 48 4.58 -3.52 -2.98
N ILE A 49 4.24 -4.09 -1.83
CA ILE A 49 3.79 -3.30 -0.67
C ILE A 49 4.93 -2.46 -0.11
N ASP A 50 6.15 -3.01 -0.08
CA ASP A 50 7.34 -2.29 0.39
C ASP A 50 7.68 -1.12 -0.55
N ASP A 51 7.73 -1.38 -1.84
CA ASP A 51 7.96 -0.38 -2.89
C ASP A 51 6.87 0.71 -2.87
N TRP A 52 5.60 0.33 -2.71
CA TRP A 52 4.50 1.27 -2.56
C TRP A 52 4.64 2.17 -1.33
N LEU A 53 5.10 1.61 -0.20
CA LEU A 53 5.31 2.38 1.02
C LEU A 53 6.45 3.40 0.83
N ASP A 54 7.50 3.00 0.13
CA ASP A 54 8.64 3.85 -0.21
C ASP A 54 8.22 5.00 -1.14
N GLN A 55 7.49 4.70 -2.22
CA GLN A 55 6.92 5.71 -3.11
C GLN A 55 6.01 6.71 -2.36
N ARG A 56 5.21 6.25 -1.40
CA ARG A 56 4.36 7.10 -0.55
C ARG A 56 5.17 8.01 0.36
N LYS A 57 6.28 7.51 0.91
CA LYS A 57 7.20 8.32 1.72
C LYS A 57 7.87 9.37 0.85
N ALA A 58 8.41 8.98 -0.31
CA ALA A 58 9.02 9.89 -1.27
C ALA A 58 8.03 10.97 -1.75
N ALA A 59 6.82 10.58 -2.17
CA ALA A 59 5.80 11.54 -2.59
C ALA A 59 5.33 12.47 -1.46
N ARG A 60 5.31 12.00 -0.20
CA ARG A 60 5.04 12.86 0.96
C ARG A 60 6.18 13.84 1.19
N ASP A 61 7.42 13.36 1.15
CA ASP A 61 8.61 14.18 1.36
C ASP A 61 8.72 15.26 0.27
N GLU A 62 8.49 14.89 -0.99
CA GLU A 62 8.42 15.82 -2.11
C GLU A 62 7.25 16.82 -1.96
N ALA A 63 6.07 16.38 -1.52
CA ALA A 63 4.95 17.29 -1.25
C ALA A 63 5.19 18.23 -0.06
N LEU A 64 6.01 17.82 0.92
CA LEU A 64 6.44 18.68 2.02
C LEU A 64 7.52 19.66 1.57
N ALA A 65 8.46 19.23 0.73
CA ALA A 65 9.50 20.06 0.13
C ALA A 65 8.92 21.09 -0.85
N SER A 66 7.81 20.76 -1.53
CA SER A 66 7.13 21.62 -2.50
C SER A 66 6.07 22.53 -1.86
N ARG A 67 5.83 22.46 -0.54
CA ARG A 67 5.17 23.57 0.16
C ARG A 67 6.25 24.65 0.34
N PRO A 68 6.24 25.75 -0.45
CA PRO A 68 7.13 26.86 -0.13
C PRO A 68 6.80 27.28 1.29
N GLY A 69 7.80 27.21 2.17
CA GLY A 69 7.72 27.80 3.48
C GLY A 69 7.24 29.23 3.30
N ASN A 70 6.07 29.53 3.86
CA ASN A 70 5.68 30.91 4.03
C ASN A 70 6.67 31.50 5.06
N PRO A 71 7.46 32.54 4.69
CA PRO A 71 8.33 33.22 5.64
C PRO A 71 7.54 33.86 6.79
#